data_AF-A0A7J6PJB4-F1
#
_entry.id   AF-A0A7J6PJB4-F1
#
_cell.length_a   1.000
_cell.length_b   1.000
_cell.length_c   1.000
_cell.angle_alpha   90.00
_cell.angle_beta   90.00
_cell.angle_gamma   90.00
#
_symmetry.space_group_name_H-M   'P 1'
#
loop_
_entity.id
_entity.type
_entity.pdbx_description
1 polymer ?
#
loop_
_entity_poly.entity_id
_entity_poly.type
_entity_poly.pdbx_seq_one_letter_code
_entity_poly.pdbx_strand_id
1 'polypeptide(L)'
;MTEESASSAIKNWLSLDFDEATRSEASSFSPQECADRLDPRKRLTFGTAGLRAKMGAGFDRMNCLTVMQATQGLCVYLLDTYGEKALREQGVVIGYDGRHNSRKFAHVTAAVFISKDTKVYLFDKSTTCTPFTPYLVKRNDCLCGVQVTASHNPKEDNGYKVYGRNGAQIAPPTDEEISGRIADNLKPWKESLDLLDLGGTGLLKSNLCVCEPYDDVFDSYMNRITAELCRFPDKNANCKLRFVYTAMHGVGLPFTTALVSKFGFPQGTVHVLQSQALPDPEFPTVKFPNPEEKGALDLALAEARRSDADYVIANDPDADRFTACEKQPDGSWVQF
;
A
#
# COMPACT_ATOMS: atom_id res chain seq x y z
N MET A 1 -20.50 27.36 -9.29
CA MET A 1 -20.99 26.50 -10.40
C MET A 1 -22.51 26.59 -10.42
N THR A 2 -23.15 26.68 -11.59
CA THR A 2 -24.62 26.67 -11.72
C THR A 2 -25.16 25.25 -11.60
N GLU A 3 -26.47 25.07 -11.36
CA GLU A 3 -27.09 23.73 -11.32
C GLU A 3 -26.92 22.95 -12.63
N GLU A 4 -27.04 23.63 -13.77
CA GLU A 4 -26.86 23.02 -15.09
C GLU A 4 -25.41 22.53 -15.31
N SER A 5 -24.41 23.30 -14.85
CA SER A 5 -23.01 22.90 -14.93
C SER A 5 -22.65 21.79 -13.93
N ALA A 6 -23.30 21.76 -12.75
CA ALA A 6 -23.18 20.64 -11.81
C ALA A 6 -23.75 19.35 -12.38
N SER A 7 -24.94 19.41 -12.98
CA SER A 7 -25.57 18.26 -13.66
C SER A 7 -24.68 17.70 -14.78
N SER A 8 -24.07 18.58 -15.58
CA SER A 8 -23.11 18.19 -16.62
C SER A 8 -21.86 17.51 -16.03
N ALA A 9 -21.30 18.04 -14.94
CA ALA A 9 -20.15 17.46 -14.25
C ALA A 9 -20.45 16.05 -13.68
N ILE A 10 -21.61 15.89 -13.04
CA ILE A 10 -22.09 14.58 -12.56
C ILE A 10 -22.25 13.61 -13.73
N LYS A 11 -22.90 14.02 -14.82
CA LYS A 11 -23.08 13.16 -16.00
C LYS A 11 -21.74 12.72 -16.60
N ASN A 12 -20.76 13.63 -16.66
CA ASN A 12 -19.41 13.30 -17.11
C ASN A 12 -18.74 12.28 -16.17
N TRP A 13 -18.76 12.52 -14.85
CA TRP A 13 -18.24 11.59 -13.85
C TRP A 13 -18.88 10.21 -13.98
N LEU A 14 -20.21 10.14 -14.02
CA LEU A 14 -20.97 8.89 -14.14
C LEU A 14 -20.80 8.18 -15.50
N SER A 15 -20.24 8.85 -16.51
CA SER A 15 -19.89 8.19 -17.78
C SER A 15 -18.56 7.44 -17.71
N LEU A 16 -17.72 7.75 -16.71
CA LEU A 16 -16.39 7.17 -16.52
C LEU A 16 -16.35 6.25 -15.31
N ASP A 17 -16.90 6.70 -14.18
CA ASP A 17 -16.84 5.96 -12.93
C ASP A 17 -17.72 4.71 -12.99
N PHE A 18 -17.13 3.59 -12.58
CA PHE A 18 -17.76 2.28 -12.61
C PHE A 18 -18.00 1.72 -11.20
N ASP A 19 -17.59 2.45 -10.16
CA ASP A 19 -17.74 2.04 -8.78
C ASP A 19 -19.05 2.58 -8.18
N GLU A 20 -19.95 1.69 -7.76
CA GLU A 20 -21.28 2.08 -7.29
C GLU A 20 -21.25 3.03 -6.09
N ALA A 21 -20.30 2.85 -5.16
CA ALA A 21 -20.23 3.68 -3.96
C ALA A 21 -19.86 5.12 -4.32
N THR A 22 -18.85 5.33 -5.16
CA THR A 22 -18.46 6.68 -5.59
C THR A 22 -19.43 7.30 -6.60
N ARG A 23 -20.12 6.49 -7.40
CA ARG A 23 -21.24 6.97 -8.24
C ARG A 23 -22.40 7.49 -7.38
N SER A 24 -22.76 6.76 -6.34
CA SER A 24 -23.83 7.15 -5.40
C SER A 24 -23.45 8.41 -4.63
N GLU A 25 -22.20 8.49 -4.15
CA GLU A 25 -21.67 9.69 -3.48
C GLU A 25 -21.73 10.90 -4.41
N ALA A 26 -21.20 10.80 -5.64
CA ALA A 26 -21.18 11.90 -6.60
C ALA A 26 -22.58 12.38 -7.02
N SER A 27 -23.55 11.46 -7.09
CA SER A 27 -24.93 11.80 -7.44
C SER A 27 -25.63 12.65 -6.37
N SER A 28 -25.07 12.69 -5.15
CA SER A 28 -25.60 13.43 -4.01
C SER A 28 -24.87 14.76 -3.76
N PHE A 29 -23.91 15.12 -4.60
CA PHE A 29 -23.11 16.34 -4.42
C PHE A 29 -23.90 17.61 -4.64
N SER A 30 -23.62 18.61 -3.82
CA SER A 30 -23.98 19.99 -4.06
C SER A 30 -23.25 20.55 -5.30
N PRO A 31 -23.75 21.67 -5.90
CA PRO A 31 -23.03 22.33 -7.00
C PRO A 31 -21.60 22.75 -6.64
N GLN A 32 -21.31 23.04 -5.37
CA GLN A 32 -19.97 23.38 -4.91
C GLN A 32 -19.07 22.15 -4.88
N GLU A 33 -19.53 21.02 -4.33
CA GLU A 33 -18.77 19.76 -4.33
C GLU A 33 -18.49 19.27 -5.76
N CYS A 34 -19.43 19.46 -6.69
CA CYS A 34 -19.22 19.17 -8.11
C CYS A 34 -18.07 20.03 -8.69
N ALA A 35 -18.03 21.32 -8.36
CA ALA A 35 -16.98 22.24 -8.81
C ALA A 35 -15.60 21.94 -8.23
N ASP A 36 -15.56 21.35 -7.04
CA ASP A 36 -14.31 21.04 -6.35
C ASP A 36 -13.77 19.66 -6.71
N ARG A 37 -14.64 18.65 -6.75
CA ARG A 37 -14.24 17.24 -6.87
C ARG A 37 -14.45 16.65 -8.27
N LEU A 38 -15.43 17.14 -9.03
CA LEU A 38 -15.78 16.58 -10.36
C LEU A 38 -15.22 17.39 -11.54
N ASP A 39 -14.36 18.40 -11.29
CA ASP A 39 -13.62 19.10 -12.35
C ASP A 39 -12.40 18.27 -12.80
N PRO A 40 -12.35 17.76 -14.04
CA PRO A 40 -11.23 16.94 -14.52
C PRO A 40 -9.88 17.68 -14.49
N ARG A 41 -9.89 19.02 -14.46
CA ARG A 41 -8.67 19.85 -14.40
C ARG A 41 -8.05 19.89 -13.00
N LYS A 42 -8.80 19.51 -11.96
CA LYS A 42 -8.35 19.43 -10.56
C LYS A 42 -7.91 18.01 -10.16
N ARG A 43 -7.64 17.15 -11.14
CA ARG A 43 -7.26 15.76 -10.94
C ARG A 43 -6.02 15.62 -10.03
N LEU A 44 -5.95 14.50 -9.31
CA LEU A 44 -4.74 14.08 -8.61
C LEU A 44 -3.52 14.03 -9.52
N THR A 45 -2.48 14.76 -9.14
CA THR A 45 -1.19 14.71 -9.82
C THR A 45 -0.45 13.44 -9.45
N PHE A 46 -0.03 12.68 -10.47
CA PHE A 46 0.91 11.58 -10.32
C PHE A 46 2.34 12.13 -10.25
N GLY A 47 3.16 11.64 -9.31
CA GLY A 47 4.55 12.02 -9.19
C GLY A 47 5.42 10.93 -8.56
N THR A 48 6.60 11.30 -8.06
CA THR A 48 7.56 10.40 -7.40
C THR A 48 6.92 9.55 -6.29
N ALA A 49 6.01 10.16 -5.51
CA ALA A 49 5.25 9.48 -4.46
C ALA A 49 4.12 8.56 -4.97
N GLY A 50 3.91 8.51 -6.28
CA GLY A 50 2.76 7.93 -6.94
C GLY A 50 1.50 8.77 -6.77
N LEU A 51 0.37 8.17 -6.42
CA LEU A 51 -0.84 8.88 -6.01
C LEU A 51 -1.05 8.79 -4.49
N ARG A 52 -1.57 9.86 -3.91
CA ARG A 52 -2.04 9.87 -2.52
C ARG A 52 -3.10 10.94 -2.33
N ALA A 53 -4.23 10.55 -1.77
CA ALA A 53 -5.28 11.48 -1.38
C ALA A 53 -6.32 10.80 -0.49
N LYS A 54 -7.22 11.62 0.05
CA LYS A 54 -8.47 11.16 0.65
C LYS A 54 -9.25 10.31 -0.35
N MET A 55 -9.85 9.23 0.13
CA MET A 55 -10.75 8.39 -0.64
C MET A 55 -12.10 9.07 -0.86
N GLY A 56 -12.78 8.69 -1.94
CA GLY A 56 -14.15 9.13 -2.27
C GLY A 56 -14.32 9.48 -3.74
N ALA A 57 -15.49 9.95 -4.11
CA ALA A 57 -15.81 10.33 -5.48
C ALA A 57 -15.12 11.62 -5.92
N GLY A 58 -14.73 11.69 -7.19
CA GLY A 58 -14.05 12.84 -7.79
C GLY A 58 -12.66 12.53 -8.33
N PHE A 59 -12.19 13.42 -9.21
CA PHE A 59 -10.90 13.29 -9.88
C PHE A 59 -9.72 13.66 -8.96
N ASP A 60 -9.99 14.40 -7.87
CA ASP A 60 -9.04 14.81 -6.82
C ASP A 60 -9.03 13.85 -5.62
N ARG A 61 -9.55 12.62 -5.79
CA ARG A 61 -9.67 11.60 -4.73
C ARG A 61 -9.12 10.25 -5.17
N MET A 62 -8.74 9.44 -4.18
CA MET A 62 -8.44 8.03 -4.40
C MET A 62 -9.75 7.25 -4.57
N ASN A 63 -9.91 6.59 -5.71
CA ASN A 63 -11.03 5.70 -6.01
C ASN A 63 -10.64 4.74 -7.14
N CYS A 64 -11.53 3.79 -7.46
CA CYS A 64 -11.29 2.80 -8.50
C CYS A 64 -11.00 3.45 -9.87
N LEU A 65 -11.67 4.56 -10.20
CA LEU A 65 -11.46 5.25 -11.47
C LEU A 65 -10.06 5.87 -11.57
N THR A 66 -9.62 6.62 -10.54
CA THR A 66 -8.31 7.27 -10.55
C THR A 66 -7.16 6.24 -10.49
N VAL A 67 -7.34 5.14 -9.75
CA VAL A 67 -6.39 4.01 -9.74
C VAL A 67 -6.33 3.32 -11.10
N MET A 68 -7.48 3.06 -11.75
CA MET A 68 -7.51 2.45 -13.09
C MET A 68 -6.80 3.34 -14.10
N GLN A 69 -7.08 4.65 -14.12
CA GLN A 69 -6.44 5.60 -15.03
C GLN A 69 -4.93 5.68 -14.80
N ALA A 70 -4.49 5.72 -13.54
CA ALA A 70 -3.07 5.67 -13.20
C ALA A 70 -2.39 4.40 -13.70
N THR A 71 -3.05 3.26 -13.50
CA THR A 71 -2.53 1.95 -13.92
C THR A 71 -2.50 1.82 -15.44
N GLN A 72 -3.49 2.37 -16.15
CA GLN A 72 -3.51 2.38 -17.62
C GLN A 72 -2.33 3.16 -18.19
N GLY A 73 -2.06 4.35 -17.65
CA GLY A 73 -0.88 5.13 -18.03
C GLY A 73 0.43 4.40 -17.72
N LEU A 74 0.53 3.78 -16.54
CA LEU A 74 1.68 2.94 -16.18
C LEU A 74 1.85 1.75 -17.14
N CYS A 75 0.77 1.06 -17.49
CA CYS A 75 0.79 -0.08 -18.40
C CYS A 75 1.25 0.33 -19.82
N VAL A 76 0.75 1.45 -20.34
CA VAL A 76 1.21 2.02 -21.62
C VAL A 76 2.68 2.41 -21.55
N TYR A 77 3.12 3.06 -20.46
CA TYR A 77 4.53 3.39 -20.27
C TYR A 77 5.43 2.14 -20.33
N LEU A 78 5.05 1.05 -19.65
CA LEU A 78 5.81 -0.19 -19.67
C LEU A 78 5.80 -0.85 -21.06
N LEU A 79 4.66 -0.81 -21.76
CA LEU A 79 4.56 -1.32 -23.14
C LEU A 79 5.47 -0.55 -24.09
N ASP A 80 5.47 0.78 -24.03
CA ASP A 80 6.34 1.66 -24.82
C ASP A 80 7.82 1.41 -24.52
N THR A 81 8.15 1.16 -23.25
CA THR A 81 9.54 1.06 -22.79
C THR A 81 10.15 -0.34 -22.99
N TYR A 82 9.36 -1.40 -22.77
CA TYR A 82 9.87 -2.77 -22.72
C TYR A 82 9.23 -3.72 -23.73
N GLY A 83 8.08 -3.35 -24.32
CA GLY A 83 7.34 -4.15 -25.29
C GLY A 83 6.49 -5.27 -24.67
N GLU A 84 5.51 -5.74 -25.44
CA GLU A 84 4.51 -6.75 -25.00
C GLU A 84 5.13 -8.05 -24.49
N LYS A 85 6.21 -8.52 -25.14
CA LYS A 85 6.90 -9.75 -24.75
C LYS A 85 7.42 -9.66 -23.32
N ALA A 86 8.05 -8.54 -22.96
CA ALA A 86 8.58 -8.34 -21.62
C ALA A 86 7.45 -8.31 -20.58
N LEU A 87 6.33 -7.63 -20.86
CA LEU A 87 5.17 -7.62 -19.94
C LEU A 87 4.62 -9.04 -19.71
N ARG A 88 4.54 -9.85 -20.77
CA ARG A 88 4.03 -11.23 -20.69
C ARG A 88 4.95 -12.15 -19.89
N GLU A 89 6.26 -12.03 -20.06
CA GLU A 89 7.25 -12.94 -19.46
C GLU A 89 7.69 -12.49 -18.04
N GLN A 90 7.96 -11.20 -17.86
CA GLN A 90 8.52 -10.62 -16.63
C GLN A 90 7.43 -10.11 -15.69
N GLY A 91 6.37 -9.50 -16.24
CA GLY A 91 5.20 -9.09 -15.48
C GLY A 91 5.42 -7.95 -14.49
N VAL A 92 4.47 -7.82 -13.57
CA VAL A 92 4.42 -6.79 -12.52
C VAL A 92 4.05 -7.38 -11.17
N VAL A 93 4.44 -6.70 -10.09
CA VAL A 93 4.10 -7.07 -8.71
C VAL A 93 3.08 -6.10 -8.14
N ILE A 94 2.08 -6.59 -7.42
CA ILE A 94 1.04 -5.78 -6.78
C ILE A 94 0.86 -6.25 -5.34
N GLY A 95 1.06 -5.35 -4.39
CA GLY A 95 0.81 -5.54 -2.96
C GLY A 95 -0.10 -4.44 -2.41
N TYR A 96 -0.63 -4.66 -1.21
CA TYR A 96 -1.49 -3.69 -0.55
C TYR A 96 -1.45 -3.80 0.98
N ASP A 97 -1.73 -2.69 1.65
CA ASP A 97 -1.85 -2.63 3.12
C ASP A 97 -3.28 -2.91 3.63
N GLY A 98 -3.49 -2.79 4.94
CA GLY A 98 -4.77 -3.07 5.59
C GLY A 98 -5.83 -1.95 5.52
N ARG A 99 -5.61 -0.85 4.78
CA ARG A 99 -6.58 0.26 4.74
C ARG A 99 -7.85 -0.11 3.98
N HIS A 100 -8.91 0.67 4.22
CA HIS A 100 -10.13 0.59 3.41
C HIS A 100 -9.80 0.73 1.93
N ASN A 101 -10.47 -0.08 1.10
CA ASN A 101 -10.31 -0.14 -0.35
C ASN A 101 -8.92 -0.55 -0.88
N SER A 102 -7.89 -0.75 -0.05
CA SER A 102 -6.54 -1.12 -0.52
C SER A 102 -6.55 -2.40 -1.37
N ARG A 103 -7.26 -3.44 -0.90
CA ARG A 103 -7.48 -4.66 -1.68
C ARG A 103 -8.22 -4.38 -2.99
N LYS A 104 -9.31 -3.62 -2.95
CA LYS A 104 -10.10 -3.30 -4.15
C LYS A 104 -9.26 -2.58 -5.22
N PHE A 105 -8.47 -1.59 -4.82
CA PHE A 105 -7.56 -0.86 -5.71
C PHE A 105 -6.44 -1.76 -6.26
N ALA A 106 -5.93 -2.71 -5.48
CA ALA A 106 -4.97 -3.70 -5.97
C ALA A 106 -5.57 -4.61 -7.06
N HIS A 107 -6.82 -5.04 -6.91
CA HIS A 107 -7.52 -5.82 -7.93
C HIS A 107 -7.83 -5.00 -9.19
N VAL A 108 -8.20 -3.72 -9.05
CA VAL A 108 -8.34 -2.80 -10.19
C VAL A 108 -7.01 -2.65 -10.93
N THR A 109 -5.90 -2.52 -10.20
CA THR A 109 -4.54 -2.45 -10.78
C THR A 109 -4.24 -3.73 -11.56
N ALA A 110 -4.50 -4.90 -10.97
CA ALA A 110 -4.29 -6.19 -11.61
C ALA A 110 -5.14 -6.37 -12.87
N ALA A 111 -6.41 -5.94 -12.85
CA ALA A 111 -7.31 -6.04 -14.00
C ALA A 111 -6.76 -5.32 -15.23
N VAL A 112 -6.18 -4.12 -15.05
CA VAL A 112 -5.59 -3.36 -16.15
C VAL A 112 -4.43 -4.13 -16.79
N PHE A 113 -3.50 -4.65 -15.98
CA PHE A 113 -2.37 -5.41 -16.49
C PHE A 113 -2.79 -6.74 -17.16
N ILE A 114 -3.71 -7.49 -16.55
CA ILE A 114 -4.23 -8.74 -17.12
C ILE A 114 -4.92 -8.48 -18.47
N SER A 115 -5.63 -7.35 -18.62
CA SER A 115 -6.28 -6.98 -19.89
C SER A 115 -5.30 -6.76 -21.06
N LYS A 116 -4.00 -6.61 -20.75
CA LYS A 116 -2.89 -6.46 -21.70
C LYS A 116 -1.92 -7.64 -21.66
N ASP A 117 -2.43 -8.83 -21.36
CA ASP A 117 -1.66 -10.09 -21.32
C ASP A 117 -0.40 -10.02 -20.43
N THR A 118 -0.40 -9.14 -19.43
CA THR A 118 0.74 -8.97 -18.53
C THR A 118 0.68 -10.03 -17.44
N LYS A 119 1.82 -10.65 -17.13
CA LYS A 119 1.92 -11.53 -15.97
C LYS A 119 1.79 -10.71 -14.69
N VAL A 120 0.88 -11.10 -13.79
CA VAL A 120 0.62 -10.38 -12.54
C VAL A 120 0.94 -11.26 -11.35
N TYR A 121 1.83 -10.78 -10.48
CA TYR A 121 2.00 -11.28 -9.13
C TYR A 121 1.20 -10.41 -8.16
N LEU A 122 0.12 -10.93 -7.59
CA LEU A 122 -0.72 -10.21 -6.62
C LEU A 122 -0.67 -10.94 -5.28
N PHE A 123 -0.33 -10.23 -4.21
CA PHE A 123 -0.44 -10.75 -2.85
C PHE A 123 -1.90 -10.66 -2.38
N ASP A 124 -2.77 -11.60 -2.78
CA ASP A 124 -4.21 -11.63 -2.43
C ASP A 124 -4.50 -12.53 -1.21
N LYS A 125 -3.59 -13.45 -0.88
CA LYS A 125 -3.68 -14.33 0.30
C LYS A 125 -3.76 -13.52 1.60
N SER A 126 -3.03 -12.41 1.67
CA SER A 126 -2.95 -11.52 2.84
C SER A 126 -2.39 -10.16 2.43
N THR A 127 -2.59 -9.15 3.28
CA THR A 127 -1.88 -7.86 3.16
C THR A 127 -0.37 -8.03 3.25
N THR A 128 0.37 -7.15 2.59
CA THR A 128 1.83 -7.25 2.42
C THR A 128 2.53 -5.97 2.83
N CYS A 129 3.63 -6.09 3.57
CA CYS A 129 4.49 -4.95 3.88
C CYS A 129 5.15 -4.40 2.62
N THR A 130 5.27 -3.08 2.57
CA THR A 130 5.82 -2.37 1.41
C THR A 130 7.16 -2.91 0.91
N PRO A 131 8.13 -3.33 1.76
CA PRO A 131 9.42 -3.87 1.30
C PRO A 131 9.35 -5.16 0.46
N PHE A 132 8.28 -5.95 0.57
CA PHE A 132 8.14 -7.20 -0.19
C PHE A 132 7.90 -6.94 -1.68
N THR A 133 7.18 -5.87 -2.01
CA THR A 133 6.89 -5.49 -3.40
C THR A 133 8.16 -5.24 -4.22
N PRO A 134 9.04 -4.28 -3.87
CA PRO A 134 10.29 -4.06 -4.61
C PRO A 134 11.27 -5.23 -4.48
N TYR A 135 11.23 -6.00 -3.39
CA TYR A 135 12.02 -7.24 -3.30
C TYR A 135 11.63 -8.24 -4.38
N LEU A 136 10.33 -8.51 -4.55
CA LEU A 136 9.87 -9.45 -5.57
C LEU A 136 10.16 -8.93 -6.98
N VAL A 137 10.03 -7.62 -7.20
CA VAL A 137 10.43 -6.98 -8.46
C VAL A 137 11.88 -7.33 -8.81
N LYS A 138 12.80 -7.16 -7.85
CA LYS A 138 14.22 -7.49 -8.05
C LYS A 138 14.48 -8.98 -8.21
N ARG A 139 13.79 -9.82 -7.42
CA ARG A 139 14.00 -11.27 -7.39
C ARG A 139 13.57 -11.92 -8.69
N ASN A 140 12.42 -11.51 -9.24
CA ASN A 140 11.81 -12.12 -10.41
C ASN A 140 12.03 -11.32 -11.70
N ASP A 141 12.84 -10.26 -11.65
CA ASP A 141 13.09 -9.33 -12.75
C ASP A 141 11.80 -8.75 -13.34
N CYS A 142 10.81 -8.44 -12.50
CA CYS A 142 9.56 -7.82 -12.93
C CYS A 142 9.80 -6.38 -13.41
N LEU A 143 8.92 -5.87 -14.27
CA LEU A 143 9.09 -4.55 -14.87
C LEU A 143 8.77 -3.40 -13.91
N CYS A 144 7.83 -3.62 -13.00
CA CYS A 144 7.53 -2.70 -11.91
C CYS A 144 6.83 -3.40 -10.74
N GLY A 145 6.73 -2.67 -9.63
CA GLY A 145 5.90 -3.03 -8.49
C GLY A 145 4.94 -1.90 -8.13
N VAL A 146 3.73 -2.24 -7.72
CA VAL A 146 2.73 -1.31 -7.19
C VAL A 146 2.41 -1.72 -5.77
N GLN A 147 2.51 -0.77 -4.83
CA GLN A 147 2.04 -0.96 -3.48
C GLN A 147 0.89 0.00 -3.22
N VAL A 148 -0.30 -0.54 -2.97
CA VAL A 148 -1.47 0.26 -2.58
C VAL A 148 -1.40 0.53 -1.07
N THR A 149 -1.09 1.78 -0.73
CA THR A 149 -0.94 2.23 0.67
C THR A 149 -0.79 3.76 0.73
N ALA A 150 -1.26 4.36 1.82
CA ALA A 150 -0.91 5.72 2.19
C ALA A 150 0.12 5.79 3.34
N SER A 151 0.81 4.69 3.66
CA SER A 151 1.80 4.58 4.74
C SER A 151 1.22 5.07 6.07
N HIS A 152 1.69 6.18 6.60
CA HIS A 152 1.32 6.73 7.89
C HIS A 152 0.19 7.79 7.85
N ASN A 153 -0.39 8.05 6.68
CA ASN A 153 -1.47 9.04 6.53
C ASN A 153 -2.75 8.68 7.33
N PRO A 154 -3.69 9.62 7.51
CA PRO A 154 -4.97 9.36 8.18
C PRO A 154 -5.78 8.22 7.52
N LYS A 155 -6.74 7.64 8.24
CA LYS A 155 -7.55 6.50 7.75
C LYS A 155 -8.35 6.79 6.49
N GLU A 156 -8.72 8.04 6.28
CA GLU A 156 -9.50 8.46 5.13
C GLU A 156 -8.66 8.48 3.84
N ASP A 157 -7.33 8.46 3.95
CA ASP A 157 -6.41 8.46 2.82
C ASP A 157 -6.05 7.05 2.37
N ASN A 158 -5.84 6.92 1.05
CA ASN A 158 -5.15 5.78 0.46
C ASN A 158 -4.11 6.29 -0.55
N GLY A 159 -3.34 5.38 -1.15
CA GLY A 159 -2.29 5.74 -2.09
C GLY A 159 -1.89 4.60 -3.01
N TYR A 160 -1.06 4.93 -3.99
CA TYR A 160 -0.62 4.05 -5.06
C TYR A 160 0.87 4.36 -5.28
N LYS A 161 1.77 3.62 -4.64
CA LYS A 161 3.22 3.77 -4.78
C LYS A 161 3.72 2.91 -5.94
N VAL A 162 4.64 3.42 -6.76
CA VAL A 162 5.24 2.68 -7.88
C VAL A 162 6.74 2.52 -7.68
N TYR A 163 7.21 1.29 -7.86
CA TYR A 163 8.62 0.90 -7.86
C TYR A 163 9.01 0.45 -9.27
N GLY A 164 10.10 1.01 -9.81
CA GLY A 164 10.61 0.60 -11.12
C GLY A 164 11.26 -0.78 -11.08
N ARG A 165 11.68 -1.29 -12.25
CA ARG A 165 12.42 -2.57 -12.41
C ARG A 165 13.66 -2.68 -11.51
N ASN A 166 14.26 -1.55 -11.14
CA ASN A 166 15.40 -1.50 -10.23
C ASN A 166 15.02 -1.63 -8.74
N GLY A 167 13.74 -1.86 -8.42
CA GLY A 167 13.22 -1.96 -7.05
C GLY A 167 13.21 -0.63 -6.28
N ALA A 168 13.66 0.46 -6.88
CA ALA A 168 13.58 1.79 -6.29
C ALA A 168 12.21 2.40 -6.62
N GLN A 169 11.75 3.28 -5.73
CA GLN A 169 10.60 4.12 -6.04
C GLN A 169 10.90 4.98 -7.27
N ILE A 170 9.92 5.17 -8.15
CA ILE A 170 10.09 5.97 -9.37
C ILE A 170 10.42 7.42 -9.01
N ALA A 171 11.16 8.09 -9.89
CA ALA A 171 11.58 9.48 -9.78
C ALA A 171 11.67 10.12 -11.18
N PRO A 172 11.86 11.45 -11.29
CA PRO A 172 12.01 12.11 -12.58
C PRO A 172 13.17 11.54 -13.41
N PRO A 173 13.00 11.38 -14.74
CA PRO A 173 11.83 11.77 -15.55
C PRO A 173 10.71 10.69 -15.64
N THR A 174 10.90 9.50 -15.06
CA THR A 174 9.97 8.38 -15.23
C THR A 174 8.56 8.67 -14.72
N ASP A 175 8.42 9.40 -13.61
CA ASP A 175 7.12 9.80 -13.08
C ASP A 175 6.37 10.78 -14.01
N GLU A 176 7.08 11.72 -14.65
CA GLU A 176 6.54 12.63 -15.65
C GLU A 176 6.10 11.90 -16.93
N GLU A 177 6.89 10.93 -17.39
CA GLU A 177 6.56 10.08 -18.55
C GLU A 177 5.29 9.27 -18.29
N ILE A 178 5.19 8.63 -17.12
CA ILE A 178 3.98 7.91 -16.69
C ILE A 178 2.80 8.88 -16.59
N SER A 179 2.99 10.05 -15.98
CA SER A 179 1.95 11.08 -15.86
C SER A 179 1.38 11.51 -17.22
N GLY A 180 2.26 11.70 -18.23
CA GLY A 180 1.84 11.95 -19.60
C GLY A 180 0.97 10.82 -20.16
N ARG A 181 1.37 9.56 -19.98
CA ARG A 181 0.56 8.40 -20.40
C ARG A 181 -0.76 8.28 -19.65
N ILE A 182 -0.83 8.69 -18.38
CA ILE A 182 -2.10 8.76 -17.64
C ILE A 182 -3.04 9.76 -18.31
N ALA A 183 -2.53 10.96 -18.65
CA ALA A 183 -3.32 12.01 -19.30
C ALA A 183 -3.89 11.56 -20.66
N ASP A 184 -3.15 10.72 -21.39
CA ASP A 184 -3.58 10.15 -22.68
C ASP A 184 -4.57 8.97 -22.52
N ASN A 185 -4.69 8.38 -21.33
CA ASN A 185 -5.44 7.14 -21.08
C ASN A 185 -6.51 7.30 -19.98
N LEU A 186 -7.27 8.40 -20.02
CA LEU A 186 -8.28 8.71 -19.00
C LEU A 186 -9.61 7.92 -19.15
N LYS A 187 -9.89 7.31 -20.30
CA LYS A 187 -11.09 6.49 -20.47
C LYS A 187 -10.81 5.07 -19.94
N PRO A 188 -11.62 4.52 -19.03
CA PRO A 188 -11.51 3.12 -18.62
C PRO A 188 -11.53 2.16 -19.81
N TRP A 189 -10.57 1.25 -19.86
CA TRP A 189 -10.53 0.19 -20.85
C TRP A 189 -11.62 -0.84 -20.55
N LYS A 190 -12.41 -1.17 -21.57
CA LYS A 190 -13.54 -2.10 -21.42
C LYS A 190 -13.05 -3.47 -20.98
N GLU A 191 -11.93 -3.91 -21.55
CA GLU A 191 -11.30 -5.20 -21.27
C GLU A 191 -10.91 -5.33 -19.79
N SER A 192 -10.45 -4.24 -19.15
CA SER A 192 -10.16 -4.20 -17.71
C SER A 192 -11.44 -4.30 -16.88
N LEU A 193 -12.50 -3.60 -17.27
CA LEU A 193 -13.79 -3.62 -16.58
C LEU A 193 -14.45 -5.00 -16.65
N ASP A 194 -14.35 -5.67 -17.79
CA ASP A 194 -14.91 -7.00 -18.01
C ASP A 194 -14.28 -8.07 -17.10
N LEU A 195 -13.11 -7.81 -16.51
CA LEU A 195 -12.42 -8.68 -15.55
C LEU A 195 -12.87 -8.48 -14.08
N LEU A 196 -13.62 -7.40 -13.79
CA LEU A 196 -14.05 -7.05 -12.44
C LEU A 196 -15.51 -7.46 -12.19
N ASP A 197 -15.80 -7.93 -10.98
CA ASP A 197 -17.15 -8.22 -10.49
C ASP A 197 -17.87 -6.93 -10.05
N LEU A 198 -18.19 -6.07 -11.03
CA LEU A 198 -18.75 -4.74 -10.78
C LEU A 198 -20.16 -4.76 -10.15
N GLY A 199 -20.89 -5.87 -10.28
CA GLY A 199 -22.22 -6.06 -9.66
C GLY A 199 -22.17 -6.71 -8.27
N GLY A 200 -20.97 -7.01 -7.77
CA GLY A 200 -20.77 -7.69 -6.50
C GLY A 200 -19.61 -7.09 -5.72
N THR A 201 -18.51 -7.83 -5.63
CA THR A 201 -17.38 -7.48 -4.75
C THR A 201 -16.54 -6.31 -5.27
N GLY A 202 -16.61 -6.00 -6.56
CA GLY A 202 -15.71 -5.07 -7.23
C GLY A 202 -14.26 -5.58 -7.34
N LEU A 203 -14.03 -6.86 -7.04
CA LEU A 203 -12.74 -7.54 -7.17
C LEU A 203 -12.63 -8.23 -8.53
N LEU A 204 -11.44 -8.74 -8.84
CA LEU A 204 -11.23 -9.65 -9.98
C LEU A 204 -12.19 -10.84 -9.93
N LYS A 205 -12.78 -11.20 -11.08
CA LYS A 205 -13.56 -12.43 -11.24
C LYS A 205 -12.67 -13.66 -11.01
N SER A 206 -13.26 -14.75 -10.51
CA SER A 206 -12.55 -16.02 -10.28
C SER A 206 -11.94 -16.60 -11.56
N ASN A 207 -10.88 -17.42 -11.42
CA ASN A 207 -10.18 -18.15 -12.49
C ASN A 207 -9.31 -17.30 -13.44
N LEU A 208 -8.96 -16.08 -13.05
CA LEU A 208 -7.96 -15.29 -13.75
C LEU A 208 -6.54 -15.74 -13.37
N CYS A 209 -5.62 -15.76 -14.34
CA CYS A 209 -4.23 -16.17 -14.17
C CYS A 209 -3.44 -15.11 -13.39
N VAL A 210 -3.61 -15.11 -12.07
CA VAL A 210 -2.81 -14.34 -11.12
C VAL A 210 -1.85 -15.30 -10.41
N CYS A 211 -0.57 -14.91 -10.33
CA CYS A 211 0.40 -15.62 -9.51
C CYS A 211 0.28 -15.10 -8.08
N GLU A 212 -0.13 -15.94 -7.14
CA GLU A 212 -0.10 -15.64 -5.70
C GLU A 212 1.30 -15.95 -5.14
N PRO A 213 2.12 -14.94 -4.78
CA PRO A 213 3.52 -15.16 -4.43
C PRO A 213 3.77 -15.22 -2.92
N TYR A 214 2.75 -15.04 -2.06
CA TYR A 214 2.95 -14.74 -0.63
C TYR A 214 3.90 -15.69 0.09
N ASP A 215 3.62 -17.00 0.09
CA ASP A 215 4.40 -17.97 0.90
C ASP A 215 5.85 -18.10 0.42
N ASP A 216 6.06 -18.23 -0.89
CA ASP A 216 7.40 -18.34 -1.49
C ASP A 216 8.24 -17.06 -1.27
N VAL A 217 7.61 -15.89 -1.42
CA VAL A 217 8.30 -14.62 -1.19
C VAL A 217 8.59 -14.40 0.29
N PHE A 218 7.66 -14.78 1.17
CA PHE A 218 7.86 -14.70 2.60
C PHE A 218 9.09 -15.51 3.03
N ASP A 219 9.13 -16.79 2.68
CA ASP A 219 10.26 -17.64 3.04
C ASP A 219 11.58 -17.17 2.41
N SER A 220 11.56 -16.81 1.12
CA SER A 220 12.74 -16.33 0.42
C SER A 220 13.28 -15.01 1.01
N TYR A 221 12.39 -14.07 1.35
CA TYR A 221 12.76 -12.80 1.98
C TYR A 221 13.36 -13.03 3.35
N MET A 222 12.68 -13.80 4.22
CA MET A 222 13.13 -14.08 5.58
C MET A 222 14.49 -14.78 5.58
N ASN A 223 14.68 -15.79 4.73
CA ASN A 223 15.94 -16.51 4.63
C ASN A 223 17.07 -15.60 4.15
N ARG A 224 16.83 -14.75 3.14
CA ARG A 224 17.83 -13.81 2.65
C ARG A 224 18.24 -12.80 3.72
N ILE A 225 17.27 -12.15 4.36
CA ILE A 225 17.55 -11.17 5.41
C ILE A 225 18.29 -11.79 6.59
N THR A 226 17.90 -13.01 6.97
CA THR A 226 18.59 -13.74 8.05
C THR A 226 20.05 -14.02 7.67
N ALA A 227 20.31 -14.50 6.45
CA ALA A 227 21.66 -14.79 5.98
C ALA A 227 22.55 -13.52 5.88
N GLU A 228 21.98 -12.39 5.46
CA GLU A 228 22.73 -11.15 5.25
C GLU A 228 22.91 -10.31 6.53
N LEU A 229 21.92 -10.31 7.44
CA LEU A 229 21.85 -9.36 8.56
C LEU A 229 21.95 -9.99 9.95
N CYS A 230 21.74 -11.30 10.13
CA CYS A 230 21.90 -11.94 11.44
C CYS A 230 23.38 -12.14 11.80
N ARG A 231 24.02 -11.08 12.32
CA ARG A 231 25.48 -11.06 12.59
C ARG A 231 25.89 -11.78 13.87
N PHE A 232 25.02 -11.88 14.87
CA PHE A 232 25.36 -12.37 16.21
C PHE A 232 24.34 -13.39 16.76
N PRO A 233 24.13 -14.53 16.10
CA PRO A 233 23.12 -15.51 16.49
C PRO A 233 23.29 -16.00 17.95
N ASP A 234 24.53 -16.24 18.41
CA ASP A 234 24.79 -16.67 19.79
C ASP A 234 24.40 -15.60 20.82
N LYS A 235 24.59 -14.32 20.49
CA LYS A 235 24.15 -13.22 21.37
C LYS A 235 22.64 -13.08 21.37
N ASN A 236 22.00 -13.24 20.21
CA ASN A 236 20.54 -13.21 20.09
C ASN A 236 19.91 -14.32 20.93
N ALA A 237 20.42 -15.55 20.85
CA ALA A 237 19.95 -16.70 21.62
C ALA A 237 20.08 -16.52 23.15
N ASN A 238 21.05 -15.72 23.59
CA ASN A 238 21.27 -15.41 25.01
C ASN A 238 20.73 -14.03 25.42
N CYS A 239 19.96 -13.36 24.55
CA CYS A 239 19.44 -12.03 24.79
C CYS A 239 18.61 -11.98 26.07
N LYS A 240 18.92 -11.00 26.93
CA LYS A 240 18.17 -10.71 28.17
C LYS A 240 17.33 -9.44 28.06
N LEU A 241 17.49 -8.69 26.97
CA LEU A 241 16.70 -7.50 26.69
C LEU A 241 15.26 -7.90 26.36
N ARG A 242 14.32 -7.06 26.78
CA ARG A 242 12.90 -7.18 26.48
C ARG A 242 12.45 -6.02 25.61
N PHE A 243 11.62 -6.32 24.63
CA PHE A 243 11.11 -5.36 23.67
C PHE A 243 9.59 -5.34 23.75
N VAL A 244 8.98 -4.17 23.63
CA VAL A 244 7.58 -4.04 23.21
C VAL A 244 7.53 -3.73 21.73
N TYR A 245 6.70 -4.45 20.99
CA TYR A 245 6.47 -4.24 19.57
C TYR A 245 5.05 -3.78 19.30
N THR A 246 4.90 -2.79 18.42
CA THR A 246 3.61 -2.40 17.85
C THR A 246 3.69 -2.29 16.33
N ALA A 247 2.68 -2.80 15.64
CA ALA A 247 2.48 -2.58 14.21
C ALA A 247 1.61 -1.34 13.93
N MET A 248 1.14 -0.64 14.97
CA MET A 248 0.23 0.51 14.87
C MET A 248 -1.02 0.23 14.02
N HIS A 249 -1.61 -0.96 14.19
CA HIS A 249 -2.70 -1.49 13.35
C HIS A 249 -2.34 -1.67 11.88
N GLY A 250 -1.05 -1.89 11.63
CA GLY A 250 -0.45 -2.15 10.33
C GLY A 250 -0.19 -3.61 10.06
N VAL A 251 0.52 -3.85 8.96
CA VAL A 251 0.80 -5.18 8.42
C VAL A 251 2.09 -5.81 8.97
N GLY A 252 2.84 -5.10 9.81
CA GLY A 252 4.22 -5.47 10.20
C GLY A 252 4.35 -6.74 11.05
N LEU A 253 3.34 -7.10 11.84
CA LEU A 253 3.43 -8.17 12.84
C LEU A 253 3.95 -9.53 12.33
N PRO A 254 3.37 -10.16 11.30
CA PRO A 254 3.84 -11.46 10.82
C PRO A 254 5.31 -11.41 10.35
N PHE A 255 5.74 -10.28 9.79
CA PHE A 255 7.11 -10.11 9.28
C PHE A 255 8.11 -9.93 10.42
N THR A 256 7.81 -9.05 11.38
CA THR A 256 8.69 -8.79 12.52
C THR A 256 8.85 -10.02 13.40
N THR A 257 7.76 -10.71 13.72
CA THR A 257 7.81 -11.91 14.58
C THR A 257 8.56 -13.07 13.92
N ALA A 258 8.41 -13.24 12.60
CA ALA A 258 9.20 -14.22 11.85
C ALA A 258 10.69 -13.90 11.85
N LEU A 259 11.08 -12.63 11.67
CA LEU A 259 12.49 -12.21 11.74
C LEU A 259 13.08 -12.44 13.13
N VAL A 260 12.35 -12.06 14.19
CA VAL A 260 12.78 -12.29 15.59
C VAL A 260 13.05 -13.78 15.83
N SER A 261 12.17 -14.66 15.37
CA SER A 261 12.36 -16.10 15.46
C SER A 261 13.55 -16.60 14.63
N LYS A 262 13.65 -16.18 13.37
CA LYS A 262 14.74 -16.58 12.44
C LYS A 262 16.11 -16.09 12.91
N PHE A 263 16.18 -14.96 13.59
CA PHE A 263 17.41 -14.40 14.15
C PHE A 263 17.82 -15.10 15.46
N GLY A 264 17.03 -16.06 15.93
CA GLY A 264 17.35 -16.90 17.08
C GLY A 264 17.06 -16.27 18.43
N PHE A 265 16.25 -15.21 18.51
CA PHE A 265 15.85 -14.64 19.79
C PHE A 265 14.94 -15.60 20.57
N PRO A 266 15.09 -15.70 21.90
CA PRO A 266 14.19 -16.48 22.75
C PRO A 266 12.72 -16.11 22.56
N GLN A 267 11.85 -17.10 22.72
CA GLN A 267 10.41 -16.84 22.80
C GLN A 267 10.12 -15.89 23.97
N GLY A 268 9.34 -14.84 23.72
CA GLY A 268 9.02 -13.82 24.72
C GLY A 268 10.01 -12.67 24.83
N THR A 269 11.12 -12.66 24.06
CA THR A 269 11.98 -11.47 23.94
C THR A 269 11.21 -10.25 23.44
N VAL A 270 10.26 -10.47 22.53
CA VAL A 270 9.38 -9.42 22.01
C VAL A 270 7.96 -9.62 22.54
N HIS A 271 7.48 -8.64 23.30
CA HIS A 271 6.10 -8.53 23.76
C HIS A 271 5.29 -7.69 22.78
N VAL A 272 4.31 -8.29 22.13
CA VAL A 272 3.46 -7.61 21.15
C VAL A 272 2.33 -6.86 21.87
N LEU A 273 2.21 -5.55 21.64
CA LEU A 273 1.09 -4.74 22.08
C LEU A 273 -0.19 -5.17 21.35
N GLN A 274 -0.98 -6.04 22.00
CA GLN A 274 -2.14 -6.70 21.38
C GLN A 274 -3.18 -5.73 20.82
N SER A 275 -3.38 -4.58 21.47
CA SER A 275 -4.35 -3.57 21.04
C SER A 275 -3.97 -2.84 19.75
N GLN A 276 -2.77 -3.06 19.19
CA GLN A 276 -2.28 -2.46 17.95
C GLN A 276 -1.64 -3.50 17.00
N ALA A 277 -1.88 -4.79 17.25
CA ALA A 277 -1.10 -5.88 16.67
C ALA A 277 -1.54 -6.25 15.24
N LEU A 278 -2.84 -6.21 14.96
CA LEU A 278 -3.43 -6.65 13.69
C LEU A 278 -3.82 -5.45 12.82
N PRO A 279 -3.84 -5.61 11.48
CA PRO A 279 -4.37 -4.59 10.59
C PRO A 279 -5.79 -4.16 10.97
N ASP A 280 -5.99 -2.87 11.22
CA ASP A 280 -7.30 -2.26 11.46
C ASP A 280 -7.38 -0.92 10.70
N PRO A 281 -8.23 -0.80 9.66
CA PRO A 281 -8.32 0.39 8.84
C PRO A 281 -8.83 1.62 9.60
N GLU A 282 -9.41 1.46 10.80
CA GLU A 282 -9.90 2.57 11.62
C GLU A 282 -8.81 3.22 12.48
N PHE A 283 -7.64 2.58 12.61
CA PHE A 283 -6.55 3.00 13.50
C PHE A 283 -7.05 3.43 14.90
N PRO A 284 -7.87 2.63 15.60
CA PRO A 284 -8.75 3.09 16.70
C PRO A 284 -8.03 3.67 17.92
N THR A 285 -6.73 3.43 18.05
CA THR A 285 -5.94 3.87 19.21
C THR A 285 -4.96 4.99 18.89
N VAL A 286 -4.83 5.41 17.63
CA VAL A 286 -3.86 6.43 17.20
C VAL A 286 -4.54 7.44 16.29
N LYS A 287 -4.30 8.73 16.53
CA LYS A 287 -4.85 9.80 15.66
C LYS A 287 -4.18 9.81 14.29
N PHE A 288 -2.89 9.49 14.28
CA PHE A 288 -2.05 9.47 13.10
C PHE A 288 -1.05 8.34 13.26
N PRO A 289 -1.07 7.30 12.40
CA PRO A 289 -0.27 6.11 12.59
C PRO A 289 1.17 6.30 12.07
N ASN A 290 1.85 7.36 12.51
CA ASN A 290 3.27 7.57 12.26
C ASN A 290 4.03 7.39 13.57
N PRO A 291 4.93 6.41 13.69
CA PRO A 291 5.67 6.16 14.93
C PRO A 291 6.60 7.32 15.34
N GLU A 292 6.90 8.25 14.43
CA GLU A 292 7.69 9.46 14.69
C GLU A 292 6.88 10.60 15.33
N GLU A 293 5.55 10.52 15.30
CA GLU A 293 4.68 11.59 15.80
C GLU A 293 4.54 11.61 17.31
N LYS A 294 4.39 12.82 17.86
CA LYS A 294 4.23 13.00 19.30
C LYS A 294 2.93 12.34 19.78
N GLY A 295 3.05 11.43 20.75
CA GLY A 295 1.93 10.68 21.31
C GLY A 295 1.58 9.37 20.57
N ALA A 296 2.19 9.10 19.41
CA ALA A 296 1.98 7.86 18.67
C ALA A 296 2.42 6.61 19.46
N LEU A 297 3.47 6.77 20.28
CA LEU A 297 4.08 5.69 21.06
C LEU A 297 3.54 5.58 22.49
N ASP A 298 2.58 6.42 22.91
CA ASP A 298 2.14 6.49 24.32
C ASP A 298 1.67 5.15 24.87
N LEU A 299 0.88 4.41 24.08
CA LEU A 299 0.40 3.07 24.47
C LEU A 299 1.53 2.05 24.52
N ALA A 300 2.46 2.10 23.57
CA ALA A 300 3.61 1.19 23.54
C ALA A 300 4.57 1.46 24.70
N LEU A 301 4.79 2.72 25.06
CA LEU A 301 5.60 3.13 26.21
C LEU A 301 4.91 2.80 27.53
N ALA A 302 3.57 2.92 27.62
CA ALA A 302 2.82 2.48 28.80
C ALA A 302 2.92 0.96 28.99
N GLU A 303 2.79 0.20 27.89
CA GLU A 303 2.96 -1.25 27.90
C GLU A 303 4.39 -1.63 28.28
N ALA A 304 5.40 -0.95 27.74
CA ALA A 304 6.79 -1.20 28.08
C ALA A 304 7.09 -0.96 29.57
N ARG A 305 6.48 0.07 30.19
CA ARG A 305 6.58 0.26 31.64
C ARG A 305 5.89 -0.87 32.42
N ARG A 306 4.74 -1.36 31.95
CA ARG A 306 3.98 -2.44 32.60
C ARG A 306 4.69 -3.79 32.51
N SER A 307 5.31 -4.07 31.37
CA SER A 307 6.05 -5.31 31.11
C SER A 307 7.54 -5.21 31.50
N ASP A 308 7.97 -4.06 32.00
CA ASP A 308 9.37 -3.71 32.33
C ASP A 308 10.34 -3.94 31.13
N ALA A 309 9.90 -3.61 29.92
CA ALA A 309 10.72 -3.72 28.71
C ALA A 309 11.84 -2.66 28.67
N ASP A 310 12.92 -3.00 27.99
CA ASP A 310 14.10 -2.15 27.78
C ASP A 310 13.94 -1.28 26.53
N TYR A 311 13.24 -1.80 25.52
CA TYR A 311 13.04 -1.11 24.24
C TYR A 311 11.58 -1.15 23.77
N VAL A 312 11.20 -0.14 22.98
CA VAL A 312 9.98 -0.14 22.16
C VAL A 312 10.41 -0.12 20.69
N ILE A 313 9.74 -0.90 19.85
CA ILE A 313 9.86 -0.88 18.39
C ILE A 313 8.47 -0.68 17.80
N ALA A 314 8.33 0.29 16.90
CA ALA A 314 7.08 0.57 16.22
C ALA A 314 7.28 0.65 14.71
N ASN A 315 6.38 0.04 13.94
CA ASN A 315 6.27 0.26 12.49
C ASN A 315 5.07 1.15 12.17
N ASP A 316 5.16 1.88 11.06
CA ASP A 316 3.99 2.48 10.43
C ASP A 316 3.12 1.41 9.71
N PRO A 317 1.90 1.73 9.25
CA PRO A 317 0.92 0.74 8.80
C PRO A 317 1.36 -0.19 7.66
N ASP A 318 2.22 0.28 6.75
CA ASP A 318 2.75 -0.50 5.64
C ASP A 318 4.16 -1.04 5.89
N ALA A 319 4.71 -0.77 7.08
CA ALA A 319 5.97 -1.29 7.60
C ALA A 319 7.19 -1.00 6.69
N ASP A 320 7.23 0.17 6.04
CA ASP A 320 8.46 0.69 5.43
C ASP A 320 9.23 1.65 6.36
N ARG A 321 8.62 2.11 7.46
CA ARG A 321 9.27 2.91 8.50
C ARG A 321 9.29 2.19 9.82
N PHE A 322 10.22 2.61 10.67
CA PHE A 322 10.21 2.23 12.06
C PHE A 322 10.77 3.34 12.95
N THR A 323 10.45 3.25 14.23
CA THR A 323 11.06 4.04 15.29
C THR A 323 11.38 3.11 16.45
N ALA A 324 12.46 3.42 17.18
CA ALA A 324 12.79 2.74 18.42
C ALA A 324 12.79 3.71 19.61
N CYS A 325 12.54 3.18 20.81
CA CYS A 325 12.81 3.89 22.05
C CYS A 325 13.59 3.01 23.01
N GLU A 326 14.49 3.60 23.78
CA GLU A 326 15.28 2.95 24.82
C GLU A 326 14.97 3.54 26.19
N LYS A 327 14.77 2.64 27.17
CA LYS A 327 14.65 2.99 28.58
C LYS A 327 16.01 3.39 29.14
N GLN A 328 16.09 4.57 29.74
CA GLN A 328 17.29 5.09 30.37
C GLN A 328 17.39 4.65 31.85
N PRO A 329 18.59 4.71 32.47
CA PRO A 329 18.78 4.34 33.87
C PRO A 329 17.90 5.11 34.88
N ASP A 330 17.52 6.34 34.55
CA ASP A 330 16.63 7.19 35.36
C ASP A 330 15.14 6.88 35.14
N GLY A 331 14.80 5.91 34.28
CA GLY A 331 13.45 5.51 33.93
C GLY A 331 12.80 6.36 32.82
N SER A 332 13.50 7.37 32.29
CA SER A 332 13.06 8.11 31.11
C SER A 332 13.19 7.28 29.83
N TRP A 333 12.60 7.75 28.74
CA TRP A 333 12.63 7.07 27.44
C TRP A 333 13.20 8.02 26.39
N VAL A 334 14.14 7.50 25.60
CA VAL A 334 14.77 8.23 24.47
C VAL A 334 14.36 7.55 23.17
N GLN A 335 13.77 8.34 22.27
CA GLN A 335 13.42 7.91 20.91
C GLN A 335 14.59 8.16 19.96
N PHE A 336 14.89 7.21 19.06
CA PHE A 336 15.99 7.30 18.09
C PHE A 336 15.69 6.56 16.79
#